data_AF-A0A7R9Q9S5-F1
#
_entry.id   AF-A0A7R9Q9S5-F1
#
_cell.length_a   1.000
_cell.length_b   1.000
_cell.length_c   1.000
_cell.angle_alpha   90.00
_cell.angle_beta   90.00
_cell.angle_gamma   90.00
#
_symmetry.space_group_name_H-M   'P 1'
#
loop_
_entity.id
_entity.type
_entity.pdbx_description
1 polymer ?
#
loop_
_entity_poly.entity_id
_entity_poly.type
_entity_poly.pdbx_seq_one_letter_code
_entity_poly.pdbx_strand_id
1 'polypeptide(L)'
;MVEREMTMCFGHPWTDRMNLSGFQTYLFTTNNRDLFRAINFWTVFAFLFDDYLDQIRDQSVLNEWYNKYKTGHSDDDNSMDRILVKARSYIDRYLSQNQLKRHMDYFLGFIQTYNILTPYKHNTSSRLMTYDEFFAIREKDCGGVAVFIWAELSARFDPDHYNLRDNDLFQAFTSTCIKHCVLVNEIYSFRKEVRAGDTRHNYVYLIMAREGVSAQLAVDRIVCEIHGLWVLAMDYGKQLNEFNNPALDRYVCESLHVTKGNYYWSSICARYKV
;
A
#
# COMPACT_ATOMS: atom_id res chain seq x y z
N MET A 1 -8.19 23.05 16.12
CA MET A 1 -7.86 21.71 16.67
C MET A 1 -7.31 20.79 15.57
N VAL A 2 -8.03 20.59 14.46
CA VAL A 2 -7.55 19.84 13.27
C VAL A 2 -6.23 20.37 12.69
N GLU A 3 -6.01 21.69 12.64
CA GLU A 3 -4.73 22.25 12.18
C GLU A 3 -3.55 21.92 13.12
N ARG A 4 -3.76 21.84 14.44
CA ARG A 4 -2.72 21.47 15.41
C ARG A 4 -2.30 20.00 15.27
N GLU A 5 -3.27 19.11 15.02
CA GLU A 5 -3.03 17.67 14.83
C GLU A 5 -2.43 17.37 13.45
N MET A 6 -2.87 18.08 12.41
CA MET A 6 -2.18 18.07 11.13
C MET A 6 -0.77 18.64 11.26
N THR A 7 -0.49 19.62 12.13
CA THR A 7 0.89 20.08 12.37
C THR A 7 1.75 18.99 13.02
N MET A 8 1.18 18.08 13.82
CA MET A 8 1.94 16.93 14.36
C MET A 8 2.35 15.91 13.29
N CYS A 9 1.54 15.72 12.23
CA CYS A 9 1.86 14.80 11.13
C CYS A 9 2.55 15.50 9.94
N PHE A 10 2.02 16.63 9.49
CA PHE A 10 2.46 17.43 8.33
C PHE A 10 3.48 18.52 8.66
N GLY A 11 3.67 18.89 9.93
CA GLY A 11 4.76 19.75 10.38
C GLY A 11 5.99 18.97 10.84
N HIS A 12 5.93 17.64 10.78
CA HIS A 12 7.08 16.80 11.06
C HIS A 12 8.04 16.86 9.85
N PRO A 13 9.32 17.20 10.01
CA PRO A 13 10.30 17.29 8.91
C PRO A 13 10.39 16.05 8.00
N TRP A 14 9.84 14.94 8.47
CA TRP A 14 9.79 13.65 7.80
C TRP A 14 8.76 13.60 6.66
N THR A 15 7.56 14.19 6.82
CA THR A 15 6.52 14.14 5.77
C THR A 15 6.88 15.03 4.58
N ASP A 16 7.48 16.19 4.83
CA ASP A 16 8.00 17.08 3.78
C ASP A 16 9.17 16.45 3.02
N ARG A 17 10.10 15.78 3.72
CA ARG A 17 11.20 15.06 3.07
C ARG A 17 10.69 13.92 2.18
N MET A 18 9.62 13.24 2.58
CA MET A 18 9.02 12.16 1.80
C MET A 18 8.10 12.64 0.67
N ASN A 19 7.76 13.93 0.63
CA ASN A 19 6.82 14.50 -0.34
C ASN A 19 5.51 13.68 -0.43
N LEU A 20 4.93 13.30 0.71
CA LEU A 20 3.72 12.45 0.73
C LEU A 20 2.49 13.14 0.15
N SER A 21 2.40 14.46 0.25
CA SER A 21 1.37 15.24 -0.45
C SER A 21 1.58 15.21 -1.98
N GLY A 22 2.83 15.25 -2.44
CA GLY A 22 3.16 15.02 -3.84
C GLY A 22 2.81 13.61 -4.29
N PHE A 23 3.11 12.60 -3.49
CA PHE A 23 2.73 11.20 -3.73
C PHE A 23 1.24 11.08 -4.07
N GLN A 24 0.36 11.67 -3.26
CA GLN A 24 -1.09 11.61 -3.51
C GLN A 24 -1.51 12.32 -4.78
N THR A 25 -0.87 13.44 -5.10
CA THR A 25 -1.13 14.18 -6.35
C THR A 25 -0.72 13.35 -7.58
N TYR A 26 0.26 12.45 -7.44
CA TYR A 26 0.65 11.55 -8.53
C TYR A 26 -0.23 10.31 -8.63
N LEU A 27 -0.85 9.87 -7.52
CA LEU A 27 -1.67 8.66 -7.46
C LEU A 27 -3.11 8.89 -7.91
N PHE A 28 -3.71 10.02 -7.52
CA PHE A 28 -5.14 10.25 -7.65
C PHE A 28 -5.44 11.55 -8.40
N THR A 29 -6.44 11.53 -9.29
CA THR A 29 -6.85 12.72 -10.05
C THR A 29 -8.05 13.46 -9.46
N THR A 30 -8.47 13.08 -8.25
CA THR A 30 -9.65 13.65 -7.59
C THR A 30 -9.53 15.17 -7.39
N ASN A 31 -10.56 15.90 -7.82
CA ASN A 31 -10.71 17.33 -7.56
C ASN A 31 -11.46 17.62 -6.23
N ASN A 32 -11.93 16.57 -5.54
CA ASN A 32 -12.60 16.73 -4.25
C ASN A 32 -11.56 16.94 -3.15
N ARG A 33 -11.44 18.19 -2.69
CA ARG A 33 -10.47 18.60 -1.67
C ARG A 33 -10.58 17.80 -0.37
N ASP A 34 -11.79 17.46 0.07
CA ASP A 34 -11.96 16.76 1.35
C ASP A 34 -11.66 15.25 1.21
N LEU A 35 -11.92 14.65 0.05
CA LEU A 35 -11.48 13.29 -0.26
C LEU A 35 -9.96 13.24 -0.37
N PHE A 36 -9.33 14.19 -1.06
CA PHE A 36 -7.86 14.28 -1.15
C PHE A 36 -7.21 14.38 0.24
N ARG A 37 -7.78 15.19 1.14
CA ARG A 37 -7.31 15.29 2.54
C ARG A 37 -7.42 13.96 3.28
N ALA A 38 -8.51 13.24 3.09
CA ALA A 38 -8.72 11.92 3.71
C ALA A 38 -7.70 10.90 3.23
N ILE A 39 -7.50 10.80 1.90
CA ILE A 39 -6.51 9.92 1.28
C ILE A 39 -5.09 10.26 1.77
N ASN A 40 -4.74 11.55 1.78
CA ASN A 40 -3.43 12.00 2.24
C ASN A 40 -3.20 11.66 3.72
N PHE A 41 -4.18 11.96 4.58
CA PHE A 41 -4.09 11.59 5.99
C PHE A 41 -3.93 10.09 6.17
N TRP A 42 -4.73 9.27 5.48
CA TRP A 42 -4.63 7.82 5.56
C TRP A 42 -3.27 7.31 5.10
N THR A 43 -2.71 7.89 4.04
CA THR A 43 -1.38 7.50 3.53
C THR A 43 -0.28 7.84 4.54
N VAL A 44 -0.31 9.05 5.11
CA VAL A 44 0.64 9.44 6.17
C VAL A 44 0.51 8.49 7.37
N PHE A 45 -0.72 8.19 7.79
CA PHE A 45 -0.98 7.19 8.82
C PHE A 45 -0.38 5.83 8.43
N ALA A 46 -0.60 5.33 7.22
CA ALA A 46 -0.12 4.01 6.79
C ALA A 46 1.40 3.91 6.88
N PHE A 47 2.15 4.91 6.42
CA PHE A 47 3.62 4.90 6.54
C PHE A 47 4.10 5.03 7.99
N LEU A 48 3.46 5.87 8.80
CA LEU A 48 3.81 6.00 10.22
C LEU A 48 3.50 4.72 11.00
N PHE A 49 2.37 4.09 10.67
CA PHE A 49 1.92 2.86 11.28
C PHE A 49 2.85 1.70 10.93
N ASP A 50 3.25 1.56 9.65
CA ASP A 50 4.24 0.57 9.20
C ASP A 50 5.58 0.72 9.94
N ASP A 51 6.16 1.93 9.95
CA ASP A 51 7.42 2.21 10.67
C ASP A 51 7.28 2.04 12.20
N TYR A 52 6.06 2.18 12.76
CA TYR A 52 5.80 1.92 14.18
C TYR A 52 5.66 0.42 14.46
N LEU A 53 4.99 -0.35 13.59
CA LEU A 53 4.86 -1.80 13.73
C LEU A 53 6.23 -2.48 13.80
N ASP A 54 7.20 -1.98 13.02
CA ASP A 54 8.61 -2.43 13.05
C ASP A 54 9.25 -2.42 14.46
N GLN A 55 8.72 -1.60 15.36
CA GLN A 55 9.18 -1.46 16.75
C GLN A 55 8.39 -2.32 17.74
N ILE A 56 7.19 -2.77 17.38
CA ILE A 56 6.35 -3.60 18.23
C ILE A 56 6.88 -5.05 18.20
N ARG A 57 7.03 -5.63 19.39
CA ARG A 57 7.39 -7.06 19.57
C ARG A 57 6.27 -7.88 20.21
N ASP A 58 5.29 -7.21 20.84
CA ASP A 58 4.18 -7.84 21.55
C ASP A 58 2.93 -7.89 20.66
N GLN A 59 2.44 -9.10 20.41
CA GLN A 59 1.26 -9.36 19.58
C GLN A 59 -0.06 -8.90 20.22
N SER A 60 -0.11 -8.78 21.55
CA SER A 60 -1.32 -8.32 22.24
C SER A 60 -1.68 -6.88 21.86
N VAL A 61 -0.67 -6.03 21.65
CA VAL A 61 -0.81 -4.63 21.20
C VAL A 61 -1.44 -4.57 19.81
N LEU A 62 -1.10 -5.50 18.93
CA LEU A 62 -1.64 -5.55 17.56
C LEU A 62 -3.15 -5.84 17.54
N ASN A 63 -3.60 -6.78 18.38
CA ASN A 63 -5.03 -7.11 18.50
C ASN A 63 -5.83 -5.96 19.12
N GLU A 64 -5.26 -5.28 20.11
CA GLU A 64 -5.86 -4.10 20.72
C GLU A 64 -6.05 -2.98 19.70
N TRP A 65 -5.04 -2.73 18.88
CA TRP A 65 -5.10 -1.72 17.82
C TRP A 65 -6.08 -2.07 16.71
N TYR A 66 -6.17 -3.33 16.31
CA TYR A 66 -7.23 -3.76 15.40
C TYR A 66 -8.61 -3.49 16.00
N ASN A 67 -8.81 -3.77 17.29
CA ASN A 67 -10.07 -3.49 17.96
C ASN A 67 -10.38 -1.99 18.01
N LYS A 68 -9.41 -1.15 18.40
CA LYS A 68 -9.54 0.32 18.39
C LYS A 68 -9.90 0.84 16.99
N TYR A 69 -9.27 0.29 15.94
CA TYR A 69 -9.55 0.68 14.56
C TYR A 69 -10.92 0.23 14.09
N LYS A 70 -11.33 -0.97 14.49
CA LYS A 70 -12.64 -1.54 14.15
C LYS A 70 -13.79 -0.78 14.82
N THR A 71 -13.63 -0.36 16.07
CA THR A 71 -14.65 0.38 16.82
C THR A 71 -14.62 1.87 16.53
N GLY A 72 -13.51 2.39 16.00
CA GLY A 72 -13.30 3.83 15.87
C GLY A 72 -13.20 4.54 17.22
N HIS A 73 -12.81 3.81 18.27
CA HIS A 73 -12.76 4.30 19.65
C HIS A 73 -11.46 3.87 20.32
N SER A 74 -10.91 4.75 21.16
CA SER A 74 -9.78 4.46 22.04
C SER A 74 -10.04 5.11 23.40
N ASP A 75 -9.83 4.36 24.48
CA ASP A 75 -9.87 4.87 25.85
C ASP A 75 -8.57 5.59 26.24
N ASP A 76 -7.49 5.34 25.49
CA ASP A 76 -6.18 5.94 25.72
C ASP A 76 -5.99 7.21 24.87
N ASP A 77 -5.37 8.22 25.48
CA ASP A 77 -5.09 9.52 24.86
C ASP A 77 -3.64 9.62 24.31
N ASN A 78 -3.04 8.49 23.93
CA ASN A 78 -1.73 8.51 23.28
C ASN A 78 -1.83 9.00 21.82
N SER A 79 -0.72 9.48 21.27
CA SER A 79 -0.70 10.09 19.92
C SER A 79 -1.07 9.12 18.80
N MET A 80 -0.65 7.86 18.86
CA MET A 80 -0.92 6.88 17.80
C MET A 80 -2.38 6.44 17.78
N ASP A 81 -3.00 6.26 18.95
CA ASP A 81 -4.41 5.90 19.04
C ASP A 81 -5.31 7.01 18.50
N ARG A 82 -4.99 8.28 18.79
CA ARG A 82 -5.69 9.42 18.19
C ARG A 82 -5.55 9.44 16.67
N ILE A 83 -4.35 9.19 16.13
CA ILE A 83 -4.12 9.14 14.67
C ILE A 83 -4.91 7.98 14.06
N LEU A 84 -4.91 6.81 14.69
CA LEU A 84 -5.60 5.61 14.25
C LEU A 84 -7.13 5.80 14.22
N VAL A 85 -7.72 6.32 15.30
CA VAL A 85 -9.15 6.67 15.35
C VAL A 85 -9.49 7.75 14.33
N LYS A 86 -8.60 8.73 14.13
CA LYS A 86 -8.81 9.75 13.11
C LYS A 86 -8.78 9.18 11.70
N ALA A 87 -7.84 8.29 11.40
CA ALA A 87 -7.75 7.60 10.11
C ALA A 87 -9.03 6.80 9.85
N ARG A 88 -9.54 6.10 10.88
CA ARG A 88 -10.81 5.40 10.82
C ARG A 88 -11.99 6.32 10.51
N SER A 89 -12.08 7.49 11.16
CA SER A 89 -13.17 8.45 10.93
C SER A 89 -13.27 8.95 9.48
N TYR A 90 -12.13 9.03 8.77
CA TYR A 90 -12.11 9.38 7.36
C TYR A 90 -12.67 8.24 6.50
N ILE A 91 -12.33 7.00 6.82
CA ILE A 91 -12.83 5.82 6.13
C ILE A 91 -14.34 5.70 6.30
N ASP A 92 -14.86 5.84 7.53
CA ASP A 92 -16.31 5.78 7.81
C ASP A 92 -17.10 6.88 7.07
N ARG A 93 -16.48 8.03 6.83
CA ARG A 93 -17.12 9.14 6.14
C ARG A 93 -17.29 8.92 4.64
N TYR A 94 -16.39 8.17 4.00
CA TYR A 94 -16.31 8.11 2.54
C TYR A 94 -16.60 6.74 1.94
N LEU A 95 -16.26 5.64 2.62
CA LEU A 95 -16.45 4.30 2.06
C LEU A 95 -17.92 3.87 2.14
N SER A 96 -18.39 3.18 1.09
CA SER A 96 -19.63 2.39 1.17
C SER A 96 -19.49 1.29 2.23
N GLN A 97 -20.59 0.69 2.69
CA GLN A 97 -20.52 -0.41 3.66
C GLN A 97 -19.71 -1.61 3.14
N ASN A 98 -19.78 -1.89 1.84
CA ASN A 98 -19.01 -2.97 1.20
C ASN A 98 -17.52 -2.62 1.14
N GLN A 99 -17.20 -1.39 0.70
CA GLN A 99 -15.82 -0.91 0.66
C GLN A 99 -15.20 -0.84 2.07
N LEU A 100 -15.98 -0.41 3.07
CA LEU A 100 -15.57 -0.36 4.46
C LEU A 100 -15.22 -1.76 4.99
N LYS A 101 -16.07 -2.75 4.71
CA LYS A 101 -15.80 -4.15 5.05
C LYS A 101 -14.49 -4.62 4.41
N ARG A 102 -14.32 -4.39 3.11
CA ARG A 102 -13.09 -4.79 2.38
C ARG A 102 -11.84 -4.09 2.92
N HIS A 103 -11.94 -2.81 3.27
CA HIS A 103 -10.85 -2.05 3.89
C HIS A 103 -10.48 -2.63 5.26
N MET A 104 -11.48 -3.03 6.05
CA MET A 104 -11.27 -3.67 7.35
C MET A 104 -10.68 -5.06 7.27
N ASP A 105 -11.15 -5.87 6.32
CA ASP A 105 -10.60 -7.19 6.05
C ASP A 105 -9.13 -7.06 5.62
N TYR A 106 -8.80 -6.05 4.81
CA TYR A 106 -7.42 -5.72 4.47
C TYR A 106 -6.60 -5.31 5.71
N PHE A 107 -7.10 -4.39 6.54
CA PHE A 107 -6.36 -3.91 7.70
C PHE A 107 -6.09 -5.02 8.72
N LEU A 108 -7.06 -5.93 8.93
CA LEU A 108 -6.85 -7.14 9.71
C LEU A 108 -5.74 -8.01 9.10
N GLY A 109 -5.81 -8.26 7.80
CA GLY A 109 -4.81 -9.04 7.07
C GLY A 109 -3.41 -8.43 7.15
N PHE A 110 -3.29 -7.11 7.06
CA PHE A 110 -2.06 -6.35 7.22
C PHE A 110 -1.43 -6.60 8.60
N ILE A 111 -2.21 -6.43 9.67
CA ILE A 111 -1.75 -6.68 11.05
C ILE A 111 -1.35 -8.14 11.24
N GLN A 112 -2.16 -9.09 10.76
CA GLN A 112 -1.87 -10.52 10.88
C GLN A 112 -0.60 -10.93 10.13
N THR A 113 -0.33 -10.30 8.98
CA THR A 113 0.85 -10.58 8.16
C THR A 113 2.14 -10.18 8.86
N TYR A 114 2.09 -9.16 9.73
CA TYR A 114 3.25 -8.76 10.53
C TYR A 114 3.77 -9.91 11.45
N ASN A 115 2.87 -10.75 11.95
CA ASN A 115 3.25 -11.96 12.70
C ASN A 115 3.97 -12.99 11.82
N ILE A 116 3.56 -13.10 10.55
CA ILE A 116 4.19 -14.00 9.58
C ILE A 116 5.58 -13.48 9.18
N LEU A 117 5.75 -12.16 9.12
CA LEU A 117 6.99 -11.49 8.72
C LEU A 117 8.05 -11.45 9.82
N THR A 118 7.64 -11.45 11.09
CA THR A 118 8.54 -11.33 12.25
C THR A 118 9.74 -12.30 12.20
N PRO A 119 9.59 -13.61 11.89
CA PRO A 119 10.73 -14.52 11.74
C PRO A 119 11.64 -14.19 10.56
N TYR A 120 11.12 -13.61 9.48
CA TYR A 120 11.92 -13.23 8.31
C TYR A 120 12.68 -11.92 8.55
N LYS A 121 12.07 -10.95 9.25
CA LYS A 121 12.70 -9.68 9.61
C LYS A 121 13.76 -9.82 10.71
N HIS A 122 13.54 -10.68 11.71
CA HIS A 122 14.36 -10.66 12.93
C HIS A 122 15.17 -11.92 13.21
N ASN A 123 14.88 -13.06 12.57
CA ASN A 123 15.62 -14.30 12.83
C ASN A 123 16.52 -14.64 11.63
N THR A 124 17.84 -14.44 11.76
CA THR A 124 18.83 -14.76 10.72
C THR A 124 18.94 -16.26 10.38
N SER A 125 18.41 -17.14 11.24
CA SER A 125 18.37 -18.59 11.00
C SER A 125 17.11 -19.07 10.26
N SER A 126 16.12 -18.20 10.02
CA SER A 126 14.93 -18.59 9.26
C SER A 126 15.29 -18.92 7.80
N ARG A 127 14.53 -19.83 7.17
CA ARG A 127 14.68 -20.11 5.74
C ARG A 127 14.34 -18.87 4.90
N LEU A 128 14.85 -18.81 3.68
CA LEU A 128 14.38 -17.82 2.70
C LEU A 128 12.94 -18.13 2.27
N MET A 129 12.16 -17.09 2.00
CA MET A 129 10.85 -17.23 1.38
C MET A 129 10.99 -17.81 -0.04
N THR A 130 9.95 -18.49 -0.51
CA THR A 130 9.76 -18.74 -1.95
C THR A 130 9.21 -17.46 -2.61
N TYR A 131 9.25 -17.39 -3.94
CA TYR A 131 8.66 -16.27 -4.67
C TYR A 131 7.14 -16.18 -4.47
N ASP A 132 6.46 -17.32 -4.43
CA ASP A 132 5.00 -17.36 -4.20
C ASP A 132 4.65 -16.89 -2.79
N GLU A 133 5.41 -17.32 -1.77
CA GLU A 133 5.22 -16.84 -0.40
C GLU A 133 5.49 -15.33 -0.29
N PHE A 134 6.54 -14.85 -0.96
CA PHE A 134 6.84 -13.43 -1.00
C PHE A 134 5.64 -12.64 -1.53
N PHE A 135 5.08 -12.98 -2.71
CA PHE A 135 3.94 -12.23 -3.25
C PHE A 135 2.65 -12.40 -2.44
N ALA A 136 2.38 -13.59 -1.91
CA ALA A 136 1.20 -13.86 -1.07
C ALA A 136 1.21 -13.05 0.24
N ILE A 137 2.41 -12.79 0.78
CA ILE A 137 2.61 -11.89 1.91
C ILE A 137 2.56 -10.44 1.44
N ARG A 138 3.28 -10.11 0.36
CA ARG A 138 3.51 -8.73 -0.06
C ARG A 138 2.23 -8.03 -0.52
N GLU A 139 1.27 -8.77 -1.06
CA GLU A 139 -0.06 -8.25 -1.40
C GLU A 139 -0.83 -7.74 -0.16
N LYS A 140 -0.54 -8.26 1.03
CA LYS A 140 -1.25 -7.95 2.28
C LYS A 140 -0.56 -6.89 3.15
N ASP A 141 0.76 -6.73 3.02
CA ASP A 141 1.57 -5.84 3.87
C ASP A 141 2.06 -4.55 3.14
N CYS A 142 1.75 -4.37 1.84
CA CYS A 142 2.31 -3.25 1.07
C CYS A 142 1.46 -1.99 1.03
N GLY A 143 0.27 -1.97 1.64
CA GLY A 143 -0.68 -0.86 1.48
C GLY A 143 -1.54 -0.95 0.21
N GLY A 144 -1.16 -1.82 -0.75
CA GLY A 144 -1.70 -1.85 -2.10
C GLY A 144 -3.23 -1.93 -2.15
N VAL A 145 -3.82 -2.98 -1.59
CA VAL A 145 -5.28 -3.18 -1.62
C VAL A 145 -6.05 -1.96 -1.11
N ALA A 146 -5.63 -1.36 0.01
CA ALA A 146 -6.28 -0.16 0.53
C ALA A 146 -6.12 1.06 -0.39
N VAL A 147 -4.96 1.25 -1.04
CA VAL A 147 -4.77 2.30 -2.05
C VAL A 147 -5.72 2.12 -3.23
N PHE A 148 -5.95 0.89 -3.69
CA PHE A 148 -6.89 0.63 -4.78
C PHE A 148 -8.36 0.79 -4.35
N ILE A 149 -8.71 0.60 -3.08
CA ILE A 149 -10.03 1.00 -2.54
C ILE A 149 -10.18 2.54 -2.59
N TRP A 150 -9.12 3.32 -2.34
CA TRP A 150 -9.17 4.77 -2.55
C TRP A 150 -9.27 5.16 -4.03
N ALA A 151 -8.75 4.34 -4.96
CA ALA A 151 -8.91 4.54 -6.40
C ALA A 151 -10.37 4.30 -6.82
N GLU A 152 -11.04 3.28 -6.26
CA GLU A 152 -12.47 3.06 -6.43
C GLU A 152 -13.28 4.30 -6.02
N LEU A 153 -12.99 4.88 -4.84
CA LEU A 153 -13.65 6.11 -4.38
C LEU A 153 -13.39 7.30 -5.32
N SER A 154 -12.14 7.49 -5.75
CA SER A 154 -11.77 8.59 -6.65
C SER A 154 -12.49 8.46 -7.99
N ALA A 155 -12.69 7.24 -8.47
CA ALA A 155 -13.47 6.93 -9.67
C ALA A 155 -14.99 6.94 -9.46
N ARG A 156 -15.48 7.05 -8.22
CA ARG A 156 -16.89 6.85 -7.82
C ARG A 156 -17.42 5.50 -8.30
N PHE A 157 -16.61 4.47 -8.14
CA PHE A 157 -16.87 3.11 -8.55
C PHE A 157 -16.94 2.22 -7.31
N ASP A 158 -17.88 1.27 -7.29
CA ASP A 158 -17.94 0.22 -6.28
C ASP A 158 -18.12 -1.12 -7.02
N PRO A 159 -17.10 -2.00 -7.08
CA PRO A 159 -17.18 -3.24 -7.84
C PRO A 159 -18.30 -4.18 -7.35
N ASP A 160 -18.68 -4.07 -6.06
CA ASP A 160 -19.77 -4.87 -5.50
C ASP A 160 -21.13 -4.42 -6.06
N HIS A 161 -21.31 -3.13 -6.34
CA HIS A 161 -22.53 -2.60 -6.97
C HIS A 161 -22.71 -3.09 -8.41
N TYR A 162 -21.60 -3.35 -9.12
CA TYR A 162 -21.60 -3.77 -10.52
C TYR A 162 -21.45 -5.29 -10.71
N ASN A 163 -21.43 -6.10 -9.63
CA ASN A 163 -21.12 -7.53 -9.67
C ASN A 163 -19.78 -7.87 -10.35
N LEU A 164 -18.81 -6.97 -10.24
CA LEU A 164 -17.47 -7.13 -10.83
C LEU A 164 -16.43 -7.60 -9.82
N ARG A 165 -16.77 -7.68 -8.53
CA ARG A 165 -15.81 -8.01 -7.48
C ARG A 165 -15.15 -9.37 -7.68
N ASP A 166 -15.95 -10.36 -8.06
CA ASP A 166 -15.53 -11.75 -8.29
C ASP A 166 -15.24 -12.03 -9.78
N ASN A 167 -15.21 -10.99 -10.61
CA ASN A 167 -14.84 -11.13 -12.01
C ASN A 167 -13.32 -11.34 -12.14
N ASP A 168 -12.92 -12.45 -12.76
CA ASP A 168 -11.50 -12.83 -12.93
C ASP A 168 -10.67 -11.73 -13.61
N LEU A 169 -11.20 -11.08 -14.63
CA LEU A 169 -10.50 -10.01 -15.36
C LEU A 169 -10.30 -8.78 -14.47
N PHE A 170 -11.32 -8.39 -13.69
CA PHE A 170 -11.21 -7.28 -12.73
C PHE A 170 -10.17 -7.57 -11.64
N GLN A 171 -10.16 -8.79 -11.10
CA GLN A 171 -9.18 -9.22 -10.10
C GLN A 171 -7.77 -9.26 -10.70
N ALA A 172 -7.61 -9.82 -11.90
CA ALA A 172 -6.33 -9.90 -12.60
C ALA A 172 -5.77 -8.50 -12.89
N PHE A 173 -6.59 -7.56 -13.36
CA PHE A 173 -6.20 -6.16 -13.56
C PHE A 173 -5.70 -5.53 -12.25
N THR A 174 -6.50 -5.61 -11.19
CA THR A 174 -6.18 -4.99 -9.90
C THR A 174 -4.91 -5.58 -9.29
N SER A 175 -4.79 -6.91 -9.27
CA SER A 175 -3.63 -7.62 -8.74
C SER A 175 -2.37 -7.31 -9.55
N THR A 176 -2.47 -7.20 -10.88
CA THR A 176 -1.35 -6.81 -11.75
C THR A 176 -0.84 -5.40 -11.41
N CYS A 177 -1.75 -4.44 -11.22
CA CYS A 177 -1.40 -3.08 -10.84
C CYS A 177 -0.75 -3.02 -9.44
N ILE A 178 -1.26 -3.79 -8.47
CA ILE A 178 -0.66 -3.91 -7.13
C ILE A 178 0.74 -4.52 -7.21
N LYS A 179 0.90 -5.65 -7.92
CA LYS A 179 2.19 -6.32 -8.08
C LYS A 179 3.23 -5.42 -8.74
N HIS A 180 2.83 -4.62 -9.71
CA HIS A 180 3.69 -3.60 -10.30
C HIS A 180 4.14 -2.59 -9.24
N CYS A 181 3.22 -2.04 -8.43
CA CYS A 181 3.55 -1.11 -7.36
C CYS A 181 4.53 -1.70 -6.34
N VAL A 182 4.31 -2.95 -5.96
CA VAL A 182 5.20 -3.72 -5.09
C VAL A 182 6.59 -3.79 -5.70
N LEU A 183 6.75 -4.33 -6.91
CA LEU A 183 8.08 -4.54 -7.50
C LEU A 183 8.87 -3.24 -7.70
N VAL A 184 8.18 -2.14 -8.04
CA VAL A 184 8.79 -0.81 -8.06
C VAL A 184 9.32 -0.45 -6.67
N ASN A 185 8.52 -0.65 -5.62
CA ASN A 185 8.94 -0.40 -4.24
C ASN A 185 10.19 -1.20 -3.90
N GLU A 186 10.21 -2.49 -4.21
CA GLU A 186 11.33 -3.40 -3.89
C GLU A 186 12.65 -2.93 -4.50
N ILE A 187 12.65 -2.40 -5.73
CA ILE A 187 13.86 -1.85 -6.36
C ILE A 187 14.34 -0.58 -5.62
N TYR A 188 13.43 0.38 -5.40
CA TYR A 188 13.81 1.68 -4.85
C TYR A 188 14.10 1.62 -3.35
N SER A 189 13.42 0.74 -2.61
CA SER A 189 13.61 0.57 -1.16
C SER A 189 14.83 -0.28 -0.81
N PHE A 190 15.31 -1.13 -1.73
CA PHE A 190 16.39 -2.08 -1.47
C PHE A 190 17.62 -1.46 -0.81
N ARG A 191 18.11 -0.32 -1.31
CA ARG A 191 19.30 0.35 -0.75
C ARG A 191 19.08 0.79 0.70
N LYS A 192 17.91 1.36 1.00
CA LYS A 192 17.53 1.76 2.37
C LYS A 192 17.50 0.53 3.28
N GLU A 193 16.89 -0.54 2.81
CA GLU A 193 16.72 -1.79 3.57
C GLU A 193 18.06 -2.50 3.83
N VAL A 194 18.98 -2.52 2.85
CA VAL A 194 20.36 -3.00 3.05
C VAL A 194 21.04 -2.27 4.20
N ARG A 195 20.90 -0.95 4.28
CA ARG A 195 21.52 -0.16 5.35
C ARG A 195 20.85 -0.37 6.71
N ALA A 196 19.55 -0.64 6.72
CA ALA A 196 18.81 -0.97 7.92
C ALA A 196 19.04 -2.42 8.40
N GLY A 197 19.69 -3.26 7.57
CA GLY A 197 19.84 -4.68 7.84
C GLY A 197 18.54 -5.49 7.66
N ASP A 198 17.52 -4.92 7.02
CA ASP A 198 16.19 -5.51 6.87
C ASP A 198 15.92 -5.94 5.41
N THR A 199 16.79 -6.77 4.87
CA THR A 199 16.77 -7.14 3.44
C THR A 199 16.06 -8.45 3.15
N ARG A 200 15.83 -9.29 4.17
CA ARG A 200 15.35 -10.66 3.95
C ARG A 200 13.92 -10.72 3.44
N HIS A 201 13.18 -9.63 3.61
CA HIS A 201 11.83 -9.46 3.07
C HIS A 201 11.82 -8.73 1.72
N ASN A 202 12.98 -8.36 1.15
CA ASN A 202 13.07 -7.64 -0.11
C ASN A 202 13.23 -8.60 -1.31
N TYR A 203 12.51 -8.34 -2.40
CA TYR A 203 12.54 -9.20 -3.58
C TYR A 203 13.89 -9.24 -4.31
N VAL A 204 14.61 -8.11 -4.38
CA VAL A 204 15.96 -8.05 -4.94
C VAL A 204 16.89 -8.97 -4.16
N TYR A 205 16.86 -8.89 -2.82
CA TYR A 205 17.64 -9.76 -1.96
C TYR A 205 17.26 -11.23 -2.15
N LEU A 206 15.97 -11.51 -2.29
CA LEU A 206 15.47 -12.87 -2.45
C LEU A 206 16.02 -13.52 -3.73
N ILE A 207 16.01 -12.80 -4.85
CA ILE A 207 16.60 -13.27 -6.11
C ILE A 207 18.11 -13.50 -5.96
N MET A 208 18.83 -12.52 -5.39
CA MET A 208 20.28 -12.65 -5.17
C MET A 208 20.62 -13.89 -4.34
N ALA A 209 19.92 -14.08 -3.22
CA ALA A 209 20.22 -15.13 -2.26
C ALA A 209 19.82 -16.52 -2.77
N ARG A 210 18.73 -16.64 -3.54
CA ARG A 210 18.27 -17.93 -4.08
C ARG A 210 19.02 -18.35 -5.34
N GLU A 211 19.46 -17.40 -6.15
CA GLU A 211 20.02 -17.68 -7.48
C GLU A 211 21.51 -17.40 -7.61
N GLY A 212 22.14 -16.81 -6.59
CA GLY A 212 23.58 -16.51 -6.60
C GLY A 212 23.96 -15.43 -7.63
N VAL A 213 23.03 -14.53 -7.95
CA VAL A 213 23.24 -13.44 -8.92
C VAL A 213 23.59 -12.11 -8.25
N SER A 214 24.17 -11.19 -9.02
CA SER A 214 24.45 -9.83 -8.55
C SER A 214 23.16 -9.04 -8.32
N ALA A 215 23.24 -8.00 -7.48
CA ALA A 215 22.13 -7.08 -7.25
C ALA A 215 21.64 -6.41 -8.55
N GLN A 216 22.57 -6.04 -9.45
CA GLN A 216 22.19 -5.46 -10.74
C GLN A 216 21.39 -6.44 -11.59
N LEU A 217 21.83 -7.70 -11.69
CA LEU A 217 21.11 -8.70 -12.48
C LEU A 217 19.73 -9.03 -11.88
N ALA A 218 19.61 -9.04 -10.54
CA ALA A 218 18.32 -9.16 -9.87
C ALA A 218 17.39 -7.97 -10.22
N VAL A 219 17.90 -6.73 -10.15
CA VAL A 219 17.15 -5.53 -10.54
C VAL A 219 16.74 -5.58 -12.00
N ASP A 220 17.63 -5.95 -12.93
CA ASP A 220 17.34 -6.02 -14.36
C ASP A 220 16.17 -6.98 -14.65
N ARG A 221 16.09 -8.10 -13.94
CA ARG A 221 14.98 -9.06 -14.05
C ARG A 221 13.67 -8.49 -13.52
N ILE A 222 13.71 -7.82 -12.37
CA ILE A 222 12.52 -7.17 -11.81
C ILE A 222 12.02 -6.06 -12.74
N VAL A 223 12.92 -5.31 -13.39
CA VAL A 223 12.54 -4.31 -14.41
C VAL A 223 11.83 -4.96 -15.59
N CYS A 224 12.31 -6.10 -16.08
CA CYS A 224 11.61 -6.87 -17.12
C CYS A 224 10.21 -7.31 -16.66
N GLU A 225 10.05 -7.77 -15.42
CA GLU A 225 8.75 -8.13 -14.85
C GLU A 225 7.82 -6.92 -14.72
N ILE A 226 8.31 -5.79 -14.24
CA ILE A 226 7.55 -4.52 -14.13
C ILE A 226 7.02 -4.11 -15.52
N HIS A 227 7.85 -4.17 -16.56
CA HIS A 227 7.42 -3.88 -17.92
C HIS A 227 6.35 -4.85 -18.42
N GLY A 228 6.50 -6.16 -18.14
CA GLY A 228 5.49 -7.16 -18.47
C GLY A 228 4.16 -6.90 -17.77
N LEU A 229 4.19 -6.59 -16.47
CA LEU A 229 2.99 -6.23 -15.70
C LEU A 229 2.33 -4.95 -16.22
N TRP A 230 3.12 -3.96 -16.65
CA TRP A 230 2.57 -2.75 -17.25
C TRP A 230 1.80 -3.05 -18.54
N VAL A 231 2.37 -3.86 -19.43
CA VAL A 231 1.71 -4.27 -20.68
C VAL A 231 0.44 -5.07 -20.39
N LEU A 232 0.49 -6.02 -19.45
CA LEU A 232 -0.68 -6.79 -19.03
C LEU A 232 -1.79 -5.92 -18.42
N ALA A 233 -1.44 -4.98 -17.53
CA ALA A 233 -2.41 -4.05 -16.94
C ALA A 233 -3.11 -3.20 -18.01
N MET A 234 -2.36 -2.72 -19.00
CA MET A 234 -2.93 -1.98 -20.13
C MET A 234 -3.85 -2.84 -20.99
N ASP A 235 -3.53 -4.11 -21.19
CA ASP A 235 -4.37 -5.05 -21.95
C ASP A 235 -5.65 -5.41 -21.21
N TYR A 236 -5.55 -5.80 -19.93
CA TYR A 236 -6.72 -6.05 -19.08
C TYR A 236 -7.60 -4.81 -18.95
N GLY A 237 -6.99 -3.62 -18.84
CA GLY A 237 -7.73 -2.35 -18.81
C GLY A 237 -8.54 -2.11 -20.09
N LYS A 238 -7.98 -2.44 -21.28
CA LYS A 238 -8.73 -2.36 -22.55
C LYS A 238 -9.91 -3.32 -22.56
N GLN A 239 -9.70 -4.57 -22.14
CA GLN A 239 -10.76 -5.58 -22.07
C GLN A 239 -11.86 -5.18 -21.08
N LEU A 240 -11.52 -4.59 -19.93
CA LEU A 240 -12.50 -4.07 -18.97
C LEU A 240 -13.32 -2.92 -19.54
N ASN A 241 -12.73 -2.06 -20.37
CA ASN A 241 -13.47 -0.97 -21.02
C ASN A 241 -14.52 -1.49 -22.03
N GLU A 242 -14.42 -2.74 -22.51
CA GLU A 242 -15.44 -3.36 -23.37
C GLU A 242 -16.77 -3.60 -22.64
N PHE A 243 -16.78 -3.52 -21.30
CA PHE A 243 -18.01 -3.56 -20.50
C PHE A 243 -18.84 -2.28 -20.65
N ASN A 244 -18.32 -1.24 -21.33
CA ASN A 244 -19.02 0.02 -21.62
C ASN A 244 -19.59 0.70 -20.37
N ASN A 245 -18.83 0.69 -19.27
CA ASN A 245 -19.23 1.26 -17.99
C ASN A 245 -18.34 2.46 -17.63
N PRO A 246 -18.83 3.71 -17.72
CA PRO A 246 -18.02 4.90 -17.46
C PRO A 246 -17.43 5.02 -16.04
N ALA A 247 -17.98 4.30 -15.05
CA ALA A 247 -17.40 4.26 -13.71
C ALA A 247 -16.22 3.27 -13.66
N LEU A 248 -16.34 2.12 -14.34
CA LEU A 248 -15.26 1.15 -14.50
C LEU A 248 -14.10 1.74 -15.32
N ASP A 249 -14.39 2.42 -16.43
CA ASP A 249 -13.36 3.06 -17.26
C ASP A 249 -12.54 4.09 -16.44
N ARG A 250 -13.23 4.83 -15.56
CA ARG A 250 -12.59 5.75 -14.62
C ARG A 250 -11.76 5.01 -13.58
N TYR A 251 -12.24 3.90 -13.05
CA TYR A 251 -11.46 3.07 -12.13
C TYR A 251 -10.19 2.51 -12.77
N VAL A 252 -10.27 2.04 -14.02
CA VAL A 252 -9.11 1.59 -14.80
C VAL A 252 -8.11 2.74 -14.95
N CYS A 253 -8.58 3.93 -15.30
CA CYS A 253 -7.73 5.13 -15.42
C CYS A 253 -7.05 5.49 -14.09
N GLU A 254 -7.80 5.58 -12.99
CA GLU A 254 -7.26 5.89 -11.65
C GLU A 254 -6.27 4.82 -11.19
N SER A 255 -6.55 3.54 -11.44
CA SER A 255 -5.65 2.43 -11.10
C SER A 255 -4.31 2.52 -11.84
N LEU A 256 -4.34 2.85 -13.14
CA LEU A 256 -3.13 3.07 -13.93
C LEU A 256 -2.37 4.34 -13.49
N HIS A 257 -3.09 5.38 -13.03
CA HIS A 257 -2.46 6.55 -12.41
C HIS A 257 -1.78 6.20 -11.09
N VAL A 258 -2.41 5.41 -10.22
CA VAL A 258 -1.78 4.90 -9.00
C VAL A 258 -0.47 4.20 -9.32
N THR A 259 -0.49 3.29 -10.31
CA THR A 259 0.69 2.53 -10.73
C THR A 259 1.82 3.42 -11.27
N LYS A 260 1.51 4.36 -12.17
CA LYS A 260 2.50 5.33 -12.69
C LYS A 260 3.01 6.28 -11.61
N GLY A 261 2.10 6.78 -10.77
CA GLY A 261 2.41 7.72 -9.70
C GLY A 261 3.30 7.10 -8.63
N ASN A 262 3.10 5.81 -8.33
CA ASN A 262 4.00 5.07 -7.46
C ASN A 262 5.43 4.99 -8.02
N TYR A 263 5.58 4.68 -9.31
CA TYR A 263 6.87 4.72 -9.98
C TYR A 263 7.52 6.11 -9.92
N TYR A 264 6.76 7.14 -10.32
CA TYR A 264 7.27 8.50 -10.34
C TYR A 264 7.72 8.95 -8.94
N TRP A 265 6.87 8.80 -7.93
CA TRP A 265 7.21 9.17 -6.55
C TRP A 265 8.43 8.40 -6.04
N SER A 266 8.48 7.09 -6.26
CA SER A 266 9.62 6.26 -5.82
C SER A 266 10.94 6.74 -6.41
N SER A 267 10.94 7.22 -7.67
CA SER A 267 12.13 7.74 -8.33
C SER A 267 12.64 9.08 -7.78
N ILE A 268 11.78 9.90 -7.17
CA ILE A 268 12.14 11.25 -6.70
C ILE A 268 12.14 11.41 -5.17
N CYS A 269 11.48 10.50 -4.44
CA CYS A 269 11.28 10.61 -3.00
C CYS A 269 12.60 10.51 -2.23
N ALA A 270 12.77 11.35 -1.20
CA ALA A 270 13.96 11.27 -0.34
C ALA A 270 14.00 10.00 0.53
N ARG A 271 12.85 9.32 0.77
CA ARG A 271 12.77 8.04 1.52
C ARG A 271 13.72 6.98 0.96
N TYR A 272 13.97 7.00 -0.36
CA TYR A 272 14.79 6.02 -1.06
C TYR A 272 16.17 6.54 -1.48
N LYS A 273 16.46 7.82 -1.23
CA LYS A 273 17.75 8.45 -1.57
C LYS A 273 18.80 8.31 -0.46
N VAL A 274 18.52 7.49 0.54
CA VAL A 274 19.41 7.26 1.68
C VAL A 274 20.60 6.47 1.22
#